data_AF-A0A2V8TET8-F1
#
_entry.id   AF-A0A2V8TET8-F1
#
_cell.length_a   1.000
_cell.length_b   1.000
_cell.length_c   1.000
_cell.angle_alpha   90.00
_cell.angle_beta   90.00
_cell.angle_gamma   90.00
#
_symmetry.space_group_name_H-M   'P 1'
#
loop_
_entity.id
_entity.type
_entity.pdbx_description
1 polymer ?
#
loop_
_entity_poly.entity_id
_entity_poly.type
_entity_poly.pdbx_seq_one_letter_code
_entity_poly.pdbx_strand_id
1 'polypeptide(L)'
;MSKWLRILIGLGIAGIVCGAFLWFFGVQAFFIWETRRAARKEPAVWTTPVQLLDLSVSQAQGKKLFYFGYLFEVPWDDIDQERTKVIGTDKAIIAFRSGNVISFWSGPPNELTSNLQGDGKIDQKSLRQLLGDEAVQSDYAFKKAILNTTPAKFSLLTPRRLAIQQGMFFIMKATMLLPSAESGVFSLSTNEFKGFQYGRPQSPPKRLSVELFKSDGHVDILFGQNGSTTISQADVNRVVQSIHKVSAKEIGFDDPGWPK
;
A
#
# COMPACT_ATOMS: atom_id res chain seq x y z
N MET A 1 -4.28 48.23 43.60
CA MET A 1 -4.50 46.83 43.12
C MET A 1 -3.34 45.97 43.59
N SER A 2 -3.57 44.96 44.44
CA SER A 2 -2.49 44.17 45.05
C SER A 2 -1.78 43.29 44.01
N LYS A 3 -0.49 43.00 44.23
CA LYS A 3 0.30 42.11 43.34
C LYS A 3 -0.36 40.73 43.18
N TRP A 4 -0.95 40.21 44.26
CA TRP A 4 -1.70 38.95 44.28
C TRP A 4 -2.94 38.95 43.40
N LEU A 5 -3.72 40.04 43.41
CA LEU A 5 -4.91 40.14 42.56
C LEU A 5 -4.54 40.11 41.06
N ARG A 6 -3.43 40.76 40.68
CA ARG A 6 -2.92 40.72 39.31
C ARG A 6 -2.46 39.31 38.89
N ILE A 7 -1.84 38.57 39.80
CA ILE A 7 -1.42 37.17 39.56
C ILE A 7 -2.64 36.27 39.37
N LEU A 8 -3.66 36.39 40.24
CA LEU A 8 -4.89 35.59 40.13
C LEU A 8 -5.68 35.88 38.84
N ILE A 9 -5.78 37.15 38.45
CA ILE A 9 -6.39 37.54 37.17
C ILE A 9 -5.59 36.96 35.99
N GLY A 10 -4.25 37.04 36.04
CA GLY A 10 -3.38 36.48 35.01
C GLY A 10 -3.54 34.96 34.85
N LEU A 11 -3.62 34.22 35.96
CA LEU A 11 -3.87 32.78 35.95
C LEU A 11 -5.27 32.43 35.42
N GLY A 12 -6.29 33.21 35.79
CA GLY A 12 -7.65 33.04 35.28
C GLY A 12 -7.72 33.25 33.76
N ILE A 13 -7.11 34.31 33.25
CA ILE A 13 -7.01 34.57 31.80
C ILE A 13 -6.27 33.44 31.10
N ALA A 14 -5.12 33.00 31.63
CA ALA A 14 -4.37 31.89 31.07
C ALA A 14 -5.20 30.60 31.02
N GLY A 15 -5.97 30.29 32.07
CA GLY A 15 -6.87 29.15 32.11
C GLY A 15 -7.95 29.20 31.03
N ILE A 16 -8.59 30.36 30.83
CA ILE A 16 -9.61 30.57 29.80
C ILE A 16 -9.00 30.43 28.40
N VAL A 17 -7.83 31.04 28.15
CA VAL A 17 -7.14 30.96 26.87
C VAL A 17 -6.74 29.52 26.55
N CYS A 18 -6.20 28.77 27.51
CA CYS A 18 -5.89 27.35 27.34
C CYS A 18 -7.14 26.50 27.08
N GLY A 19 -8.22 26.75 27.83
CA GLY A 19 -9.50 26.05 27.63
C GLY A 19 -10.08 26.28 26.24
N ALA A 20 -10.11 27.55 25.80
CA ALA A 20 -10.54 27.91 24.45
C ALA A 20 -9.64 27.27 23.38
N PHE A 21 -8.33 27.29 23.57
CA PHE A 21 -7.38 26.67 22.64
C PHE A 21 -7.63 25.17 22.49
N LEU A 22 -7.79 24.43 23.60
CA LEU A 22 -8.07 23.00 23.56
C LEU A 22 -9.43 22.70 22.93
N TRP A 23 -10.43 23.54 23.18
CA TRP A 23 -11.76 23.38 22.59
C TRP A 23 -11.75 23.55 21.06
N PHE A 24 -11.09 24.58 20.54
CA PHE A 24 -11.07 24.88 19.12
C PHE A 24 -10.03 24.06 18.33
N PHE A 25 -8.87 23.81 18.95
CA PHE A 25 -7.69 23.28 18.26
C PHE A 25 -7.15 21.98 18.86
N GLY A 26 -7.76 21.43 19.91
CA GLY A 26 -7.23 20.26 20.62
C GLY A 26 -7.04 19.03 19.72
N VAL A 27 -8.01 18.73 18.85
CA VAL A 27 -7.93 17.59 17.92
C VAL A 27 -6.81 17.80 16.89
N GLN A 28 -6.70 19.01 16.34
CA GLN A 28 -5.68 19.35 15.36
C GLN A 28 -4.29 19.33 15.99
N ALA A 29 -4.14 19.93 17.17
CA ALA A 29 -2.89 19.93 17.94
C ALA A 29 -2.45 18.50 18.29
N PHE A 30 -3.38 17.63 18.68
CA PHE A 30 -3.11 16.21 18.93
C PHE A 30 -2.56 15.51 17.67
N PHE A 31 -3.23 15.62 16.53
CA PHE A 31 -2.75 14.97 15.30
C PHE A 31 -1.41 15.54 14.82
N ILE A 32 -1.20 16.86 14.89
CA ILE A 32 0.10 17.47 14.55
C ILE A 32 1.21 16.88 15.43
N TRP A 33 0.96 16.78 16.73
CA TRP A 33 1.94 16.25 17.66
C TRP A 33 2.21 14.75 17.42
N GLU A 34 1.16 13.94 17.36
CA GLU A 34 1.28 12.49 17.25
C GLU A 34 1.85 12.06 15.89
N THR A 35 1.42 12.70 14.79
CA THR A 35 1.93 12.37 13.45
C THR A 35 3.42 12.73 13.32
N ARG A 36 3.86 13.88 13.85
CA ARG A 36 5.28 14.26 13.85
C ARG A 36 6.10 13.37 14.78
N ARG A 37 5.55 12.98 15.92
CA ARG A 37 6.20 12.04 16.85
C ARG A 37 6.36 10.66 16.21
N ALA A 38 5.31 10.13 15.59
CA ALA A 38 5.36 8.87 14.86
C ALA A 38 6.36 8.94 13.70
N ALA A 39 6.36 10.03 12.94
CA ALA A 39 7.27 10.20 11.81
C ALA A 39 8.75 10.38 12.19
N ARG A 40 9.05 10.71 13.45
CA ARG A 40 10.43 10.65 13.97
C ARG A 40 10.89 9.21 14.25
N LYS A 41 9.95 8.32 14.59
CA LYS A 41 10.24 6.90 14.83
C LYS A 41 10.29 6.12 13.52
N GLU A 42 9.38 6.45 12.61
CA GLU A 42 9.23 5.79 11.31
C GLU A 42 9.24 6.84 10.20
N PRO A 43 10.42 7.18 9.64
CA PRO A 43 10.52 8.19 8.59
C PRO A 43 9.73 7.83 7.31
N ALA A 44 9.47 6.54 7.04
CA ALA A 44 8.75 6.10 5.85
C ALA A 44 7.32 6.67 5.75
N VAL A 45 6.71 7.13 6.85
CA VAL A 45 5.38 7.78 6.81
C VAL A 45 5.39 9.13 6.08
N TRP A 46 6.56 9.75 5.89
CA TRP A 46 6.73 10.94 5.06
C TRP A 46 6.71 10.65 3.57
N THR A 47 7.02 9.41 3.18
CA THR A 47 7.14 9.00 1.78
C THR A 47 5.78 9.09 1.09
N THR A 48 5.73 9.71 -0.07
CA THR A 48 4.54 9.71 -0.94
C THR A 48 4.87 8.95 -2.22
N PRO A 49 3.86 8.36 -2.90
CA PRO A 49 4.09 7.70 -4.17
C PRO A 49 4.69 8.65 -5.19
N VAL A 50 5.86 8.30 -5.73
CA VAL A 50 6.50 9.00 -6.85
C VAL A 50 6.48 8.12 -8.09
N GLN A 51 6.56 8.70 -9.28
CA GLN A 51 6.59 7.89 -10.49
C GLN A 51 7.86 7.03 -10.54
N LEU A 52 7.72 5.75 -10.92
CA LEU A 52 8.88 4.89 -11.16
C LEU A 52 9.62 5.39 -12.42
N LEU A 53 10.90 5.71 -12.27
CA LEU A 53 11.71 6.27 -13.36
C LEU A 53 12.29 5.20 -14.29
N ASP A 54 12.69 4.06 -13.71
CA ASP A 54 13.24 2.95 -14.48
C ASP A 54 12.10 2.08 -15.01
N LEU A 55 11.84 2.20 -16.31
CA LEU A 55 10.83 1.46 -17.05
C LEU A 55 11.46 0.37 -17.93
N SER A 56 12.75 0.09 -17.77
CA SER A 56 13.44 -0.95 -18.54
C SER A 56 12.81 -2.32 -18.32
N VAL A 57 12.88 -3.19 -19.33
CA VAL A 57 12.29 -4.55 -19.28
C VAL A 57 13.38 -5.57 -19.57
N SER A 58 13.48 -6.57 -18.70
CA SER A 58 14.47 -7.64 -18.81
C SER A 58 14.30 -8.43 -20.11
N GLN A 59 15.38 -8.56 -20.88
CA GLN A 59 15.45 -9.32 -22.14
C GLN A 59 15.88 -10.78 -21.95
N ALA A 60 15.99 -11.24 -20.70
CA ALA A 60 16.37 -12.62 -20.38
C ALA A 60 15.41 -13.63 -21.04
N GLN A 61 15.83 -14.88 -21.21
CA GLN A 61 14.88 -15.91 -21.61
C GLN A 61 13.96 -16.22 -20.43
N GLY A 62 12.69 -15.87 -20.56
CA GLY A 62 11.70 -15.95 -19.49
C GLY A 62 10.72 -17.11 -19.66
N LYS A 63 9.84 -17.29 -18.67
CA LYS A 63 8.77 -18.28 -18.68
C LYS A 63 7.41 -17.63 -18.42
N LYS A 64 6.40 -18.03 -19.17
CA LYS A 64 5.00 -17.64 -18.94
C LYS A 64 4.41 -18.47 -17.83
N LEU A 65 3.75 -17.82 -16.87
CA LEU A 65 3.09 -18.44 -15.74
C LEU A 65 1.63 -18.01 -15.69
N PHE A 66 0.77 -18.97 -15.37
CA PHE A 66 -0.67 -18.76 -15.25
C PHE A 66 -1.13 -19.14 -13.85
N TYR A 67 -1.66 -18.17 -13.11
CA TYR A 67 -2.19 -18.36 -11.76
C TYR A 67 -3.46 -17.54 -11.58
N PHE A 68 -4.52 -18.16 -11.05
CA PHE A 68 -5.77 -17.48 -10.65
C PHE A 68 -6.42 -16.61 -11.74
N GLY A 69 -6.31 -17.02 -13.01
CA GLY A 69 -6.87 -16.26 -14.14
C GLY A 69 -5.95 -15.17 -14.68
N TYR A 70 -4.72 -15.06 -14.18
CA TYR A 70 -3.71 -14.10 -14.65
C TYR A 70 -2.56 -14.82 -15.34
N LEU A 71 -2.15 -14.31 -16.49
CA LEU A 71 -0.93 -14.70 -17.19
C LEU A 71 0.11 -13.60 -17.03
N PHE A 72 1.33 -13.98 -16.70
CA PHE A 72 2.47 -13.08 -16.61
C PHE A 72 3.78 -13.79 -16.96
N GLU A 73 4.81 -13.03 -17.29
CA GLU A 73 6.14 -13.53 -17.64
C GLU A 73 7.15 -13.25 -16.54
N VAL A 74 7.87 -14.29 -16.13
CA VAL A 74 9.03 -14.17 -15.26
C VAL A 74 10.32 -14.26 -16.07
N PRO A 75 11.38 -13.52 -15.72
CA PRO A 75 12.66 -13.55 -16.44
C PRO A 75 13.56 -14.75 -16.05
N TRP A 76 13.00 -15.74 -15.34
CA TRP A 76 13.70 -16.92 -14.86
C TRP A 76 12.96 -18.18 -15.33
N ASP A 77 13.70 -19.21 -15.76
CA ASP A 77 13.16 -20.47 -16.28
C ASP A 77 13.34 -21.66 -15.32
N ASP A 78 14.00 -21.44 -14.18
CA ASP A 78 14.48 -22.44 -13.23
C ASP A 78 13.53 -22.69 -12.05
N ILE A 79 12.24 -22.81 -12.33
CA ILE A 79 11.20 -23.04 -11.29
C ILE A 79 11.48 -24.32 -10.51
N ASP A 80 11.49 -24.19 -9.19
CA ASP A 80 11.57 -25.29 -8.23
C ASP A 80 10.15 -25.77 -7.90
N GLN A 81 9.72 -26.85 -8.55
CA GLN A 81 8.40 -27.44 -8.35
C GLN A 81 8.20 -28.00 -6.93
N GLU A 82 9.26 -28.45 -6.25
CA GLU A 82 9.16 -29.03 -4.91
C GLU A 82 8.92 -27.95 -3.84
N ARG A 83 9.48 -26.75 -4.08
CA ARG A 83 9.31 -25.59 -3.18
C ARG A 83 8.13 -24.70 -3.56
N THR A 84 7.62 -24.81 -4.78
CA THR A 84 6.46 -24.06 -5.24
C THR A 84 5.18 -24.60 -4.61
N LYS A 85 4.35 -23.73 -4.06
CA LYS A 85 3.12 -24.09 -3.33
C LYS A 85 1.97 -23.19 -3.72
N VAL A 86 0.81 -23.79 -3.98
CA VAL A 86 -0.46 -23.08 -4.05
C VAL A 86 -1.15 -23.21 -2.69
N ILE A 87 -1.60 -22.10 -2.12
CA ILE A 87 -2.24 -22.02 -0.82
C ILE A 87 -3.64 -21.44 -1.04
N GLY A 88 -4.69 -22.22 -0.80
CA GLY A 88 -6.07 -21.77 -1.03
C GLY A 88 -6.37 -21.56 -2.52
N THR A 89 -7.26 -20.62 -2.82
CA THR A 89 -7.75 -20.36 -4.18
C THR A 89 -7.16 -19.10 -4.81
N ASP A 90 -6.31 -18.39 -4.10
CA ASP A 90 -5.92 -17.01 -4.39
C ASP A 90 -4.43 -16.71 -4.17
N LYS A 91 -3.65 -17.65 -3.63
CA LYS A 91 -2.23 -17.44 -3.29
C LYS A 91 -1.32 -18.53 -3.86
N ALA A 92 -0.25 -18.12 -4.52
CA ALA A 92 0.83 -18.98 -5.00
C ALA A 92 2.19 -18.48 -4.50
N ILE A 93 3.04 -19.38 -4.04
CA ILE A 93 4.45 -19.13 -3.73
C ILE A 93 5.25 -19.90 -4.77
N ILE A 94 5.90 -19.18 -5.67
CA ILE A 94 6.68 -19.68 -6.79
C ILE A 94 8.14 -19.53 -6.42
N ALA A 95 8.82 -20.66 -6.22
CA ALA A 95 10.23 -20.70 -5.86
C ALA A 95 11.07 -21.01 -7.10
N PHE A 96 12.25 -20.40 -7.19
CA PHE A 96 13.22 -20.63 -8.26
C PHE A 96 14.50 -21.22 -7.66
N ARG A 97 15.18 -22.11 -8.41
CA ARG A 97 16.41 -22.77 -7.97
C ARG A 97 17.55 -21.77 -7.71
N SER A 98 17.52 -20.63 -8.39
CA SER A 98 18.36 -19.45 -8.23
C SER A 98 18.22 -18.76 -6.86
N GLY A 99 17.23 -19.16 -6.07
CA GLY A 99 16.94 -18.60 -4.74
C GLY A 99 15.96 -17.43 -4.76
N ASN A 100 15.47 -17.04 -5.94
CA ASN A 100 14.38 -16.07 -6.07
C ASN A 100 13.04 -16.70 -5.68
N VAL A 101 12.14 -15.89 -5.15
CA VAL A 101 10.79 -16.32 -4.76
C VAL A 101 9.81 -15.22 -5.16
N ILE A 102 8.75 -15.59 -5.87
CA ILE A 102 7.58 -14.73 -6.07
C ILE A 102 6.46 -15.31 -5.21
N SER A 103 5.87 -14.49 -4.34
CA SER A 103 4.54 -14.78 -3.82
C SER A 103 3.53 -13.93 -4.59
N PHE A 104 2.53 -14.58 -5.16
CA PHE A 104 1.49 -13.98 -5.98
C PHE A 104 0.15 -14.18 -5.28
N TRP A 105 -0.62 -13.10 -5.16
CA TRP A 105 -1.97 -13.11 -4.62
C TRP A 105 -2.93 -12.42 -5.58
N SER A 106 -4.16 -12.89 -5.63
CA SER A 106 -5.24 -12.21 -6.35
C SER A 106 -6.48 -12.13 -5.50
N GLY A 107 -7.08 -10.95 -5.38
CA GLY A 107 -8.34 -10.79 -4.64
C GLY A 107 -9.44 -10.16 -5.48
N PRO A 108 -10.70 -10.23 -5.01
CA PRO A 108 -11.82 -9.55 -5.63
C PRO A 108 -11.60 -8.01 -5.66
N PRO A 109 -12.32 -7.30 -6.53
CA PRO A 109 -12.31 -5.84 -6.50
C PRO A 109 -12.95 -5.33 -5.22
N ASN A 110 -12.48 -4.17 -4.76
CA ASN A 110 -13.02 -3.47 -3.60
C ASN A 110 -12.85 -4.22 -2.27
N GLU A 111 -11.93 -5.19 -2.19
CA GLU A 111 -11.72 -6.01 -1.01
C GLU A 111 -11.33 -5.16 0.21
N LEU A 112 -10.46 -4.16 0.03
CA LEU A 112 -10.05 -3.29 1.14
C LEU A 112 -11.25 -2.47 1.65
N THR A 113 -12.03 -1.91 0.74
CA THR A 113 -13.21 -1.12 1.11
C THR A 113 -14.36 -1.97 1.66
N SER A 114 -14.50 -3.23 1.24
CA SER A 114 -15.49 -4.17 1.80
C SER A 114 -15.06 -4.64 3.19
N ASN A 115 -13.77 -4.94 3.40
CA ASN A 115 -13.25 -5.35 4.71
C ASN A 115 -13.47 -4.26 5.78
N LEU A 116 -13.44 -2.98 5.39
CA LEU A 116 -13.75 -1.86 6.28
C LEU A 116 -15.24 -1.73 6.62
N GLN A 117 -16.14 -2.16 5.74
CA GLN A 117 -17.57 -2.24 6.06
C GLN A 117 -17.84 -3.37 7.07
N GLY A 118 -16.97 -4.39 7.05
CA GLY A 118 -17.11 -5.61 7.87
C GLY A 118 -18.41 -6.34 7.57
N ASP A 119 -18.88 -7.15 8.52
CA ASP A 119 -20.19 -7.81 8.49
C ASP A 119 -21.36 -6.81 8.71
N GLY A 120 -21.32 -5.63 8.07
CA GLY A 120 -22.35 -4.60 8.17
C GLY A 120 -22.23 -3.66 9.38
N LYS A 121 -21.05 -3.55 10.00
CA LYS A 121 -20.84 -2.67 11.17
C LYS A 121 -20.77 -1.19 10.80
N ILE A 122 -20.40 -0.88 9.56
CA ILE A 122 -20.32 0.49 9.03
C ILE A 122 -21.07 0.54 7.71
N ASP A 123 -22.13 1.36 7.63
CA ASP A 123 -22.85 1.56 6.37
C ASP A 123 -22.02 2.37 5.36
N GLN A 124 -22.36 2.24 4.07
CA GLN A 124 -21.62 2.90 2.98
C GLN A 124 -21.65 4.44 3.10
N LYS A 125 -22.73 5.01 3.66
CA LYS A 125 -22.87 6.46 3.81
C LYS A 125 -21.92 7.00 4.88
N SER A 126 -21.82 6.30 6.00
CA SER A 126 -20.91 6.58 7.10
C SER A 126 -19.47 6.43 6.65
N LEU A 127 -19.18 5.37 5.86
CA LEU A 127 -17.86 5.18 5.27
C LEU A 127 -17.47 6.35 4.35
N ARG A 128 -18.36 6.79 3.46
CA ARG A 128 -18.15 7.98 2.62
C ARG A 128 -18.01 9.27 3.43
N GLN A 129 -18.79 9.42 4.50
CA GLN A 129 -18.67 10.59 5.37
C GLN A 129 -17.29 10.68 6.04
N LEU A 130 -16.70 9.52 6.31
CA LEU A 130 -15.51 9.37 7.14
C LEU A 130 -14.23 9.28 6.30
N LEU A 131 -14.27 8.62 5.14
CA LEU A 131 -13.15 8.47 4.20
C LEU A 131 -13.20 9.41 3.00
N GLY A 132 -14.34 10.06 2.75
CA GLY A 132 -14.58 10.92 1.58
C GLY A 132 -15.00 10.13 0.34
N ASP A 133 -15.69 10.80 -0.57
CA ASP A 133 -16.27 10.13 -1.75
C ASP A 133 -15.20 9.56 -2.68
N GLU A 134 -14.09 10.28 -2.90
CA GLU A 134 -12.99 9.84 -3.78
C GLU A 134 -12.34 8.53 -3.29
N ALA A 135 -12.05 8.43 -1.99
CA ALA A 135 -11.35 7.27 -1.44
C ALA A 135 -12.21 6.00 -1.43
N VAL A 136 -13.54 6.11 -1.50
CA VAL A 136 -14.46 4.95 -1.51
C VAL A 136 -14.77 4.48 -2.94
N GLN A 137 -14.27 5.18 -3.98
CA GLN A 137 -14.55 4.81 -5.38
C GLN A 137 -13.90 3.48 -5.79
N SER A 138 -12.70 3.19 -5.28
CA SER A 138 -11.94 1.98 -5.62
C SER A 138 -10.85 1.72 -4.59
N ASP A 139 -10.36 0.49 -4.49
CA ASP A 139 -9.20 0.16 -3.67
C ASP A 139 -7.95 0.96 -4.07
N TYR A 140 -7.78 1.24 -5.37
CA TYR A 140 -6.71 2.12 -5.85
C TYR A 140 -6.82 3.53 -5.26
N ALA A 141 -8.01 4.15 -5.34
CA ALA A 141 -8.24 5.49 -4.82
C ALA A 141 -8.07 5.53 -3.29
N PHE A 142 -8.57 4.50 -2.60
CA PHE A 142 -8.41 4.31 -1.17
C PHE A 142 -6.93 4.25 -0.77
N LYS A 143 -6.16 3.35 -1.40
CA LYS A 143 -4.73 3.17 -1.13
C LYS A 143 -3.94 4.42 -1.50
N LYS A 144 -4.28 5.09 -2.61
CA LYS A 144 -3.68 6.38 -3.01
C LYS A 144 -3.91 7.46 -1.96
N ALA A 145 -5.11 7.54 -1.36
CA ALA A 145 -5.41 8.51 -0.31
C ALA A 145 -4.59 8.25 0.96
N ILE A 146 -4.47 6.98 1.36
CA ILE A 146 -3.61 6.55 2.48
C ILE A 146 -2.15 6.96 2.22
N LEU A 147 -1.58 6.53 1.10
CA LEU A 147 -0.16 6.73 0.81
C LEU A 147 0.22 8.21 0.64
N ASN A 148 -0.68 9.04 0.11
CA ASN A 148 -0.47 10.48 0.01
C ASN A 148 -0.64 11.24 1.33
N THR A 149 -1.02 10.57 2.42
CA THR A 149 -1.15 11.24 3.72
C THR A 149 0.23 11.38 4.38
N THR A 150 0.60 12.61 4.72
CA THR A 150 1.87 12.94 5.38
C THR A 150 1.61 13.83 6.60
N PRO A 151 2.54 13.88 7.57
CA PRO A 151 2.41 14.79 8.70
C PRO A 151 2.26 16.27 8.31
N ALA A 152 2.72 16.68 7.11
CA ALA A 152 2.55 18.05 6.61
C ALA A 152 1.09 18.41 6.25
N LYS A 153 0.19 17.43 6.08
CA LYS A 153 -1.22 17.71 5.79
C LYS A 153 -2.01 18.22 7.00
N PHE A 154 -1.45 18.07 8.21
CA PHE A 154 -2.10 18.51 9.45
C PHE A 154 -1.74 19.95 9.78
N SER A 155 -2.76 20.79 9.92
CA SER A 155 -2.65 22.19 10.34
C SER A 155 -3.67 22.50 11.43
N LEU A 156 -3.39 23.52 12.25
CA LEU A 156 -4.34 24.01 13.25
C LEU A 156 -5.62 24.55 12.60
N LEU A 157 -5.52 25.03 11.35
CA LEU A 157 -6.66 25.57 10.60
C LEU A 157 -7.43 24.50 9.83
N THR A 158 -6.99 23.24 9.86
CA THR A 158 -7.70 22.14 9.19
C THR A 158 -9.07 21.92 9.87
N PRO A 159 -10.17 21.86 9.12
CA PRO A 159 -11.48 21.54 9.67
C PRO A 159 -11.44 20.22 10.43
N ARG A 160 -12.11 20.14 11.59
CA ARG A 160 -12.04 18.97 12.48
C ARG A 160 -12.33 17.64 11.77
N ARG A 161 -13.35 17.61 10.88
CA ARG A 161 -13.69 16.42 10.09
C ARG A 161 -12.55 15.97 9.18
N LEU A 162 -11.91 16.91 8.49
CA LEU A 162 -10.77 16.61 7.61
C LEU A 162 -9.55 16.16 8.42
N ALA A 163 -9.32 16.74 9.60
CA ALA A 163 -8.25 16.31 10.49
C ALA A 163 -8.44 14.86 10.98
N ILE A 164 -9.69 14.47 11.30
CA ILE A 164 -10.02 13.08 11.68
C ILE A 164 -9.80 12.12 10.50
N GLN A 165 -10.31 12.44 9.32
CA GLN A 165 -10.13 11.64 8.10
C GLN A 165 -8.64 11.44 7.78
N GLN A 166 -7.86 12.53 7.74
CA GLN A 166 -6.41 12.46 7.53
C GLN A 166 -5.71 11.68 8.64
N GLY A 167 -6.16 11.85 9.89
CA GLY A 167 -5.66 11.09 11.04
C GLY A 167 -5.83 9.59 10.85
N MET A 168 -6.99 9.14 10.38
CA MET A 168 -7.25 7.74 10.07
C MET A 168 -6.38 7.23 8.93
N PHE A 169 -6.27 7.98 7.82
CA PHE A 169 -5.36 7.61 6.74
C PHE A 169 -3.91 7.53 7.20
N PHE A 170 -3.49 8.41 8.11
CA PHE A 170 -2.15 8.38 8.68
C PHE A 170 -1.93 7.14 9.55
N ILE A 171 -2.90 6.78 10.40
CA ILE A 171 -2.83 5.55 11.21
C ILE A 171 -2.76 4.32 10.30
N MET A 172 -3.62 4.22 9.29
CA MET A 172 -3.60 3.13 8.31
C MET A 172 -2.27 3.08 7.57
N LYS A 173 -1.72 4.23 7.16
CA LYS A 173 -0.41 4.28 6.52
C LYS A 173 0.68 3.76 7.45
N ALA A 174 0.70 4.21 8.70
CA ALA A 174 1.69 3.80 9.68
C ALA A 174 1.62 2.30 10.01
N THR A 175 0.45 1.65 9.89
CA THR A 175 0.31 0.20 10.11
C THR A 175 0.48 -0.64 8.85
N MET A 176 0.19 -0.09 7.67
CA MET A 176 0.27 -0.80 6.38
C MET A 176 1.63 -0.69 5.70
N LEU A 177 2.45 0.32 6.03
CA LEU A 177 3.77 0.46 5.44
C LEU A 177 4.62 -0.75 5.81
N LEU A 178 4.83 -1.61 4.81
CA LEU A 178 5.75 -2.74 4.91
C LEU A 178 7.18 -2.22 5.12
N PRO A 179 8.05 -2.96 5.83
CA PRO A 179 9.48 -2.64 5.93
C PRO A 179 10.19 -2.46 4.57
N SER A 180 9.61 -2.99 3.48
CA SER A 180 10.10 -2.80 2.12
C SER A 180 10.02 -1.35 1.62
N ALA A 181 9.17 -0.51 2.21
CA ALA A 181 8.93 0.87 1.77
C ALA A 181 10.06 1.86 2.11
N GLU A 182 11.09 1.43 2.85
CA GLU A 182 12.24 2.27 3.24
C GLU A 182 12.92 2.93 2.03
N SER A 183 13.01 2.23 0.90
CA SER A 183 13.64 2.76 -0.32
C SER A 183 12.71 3.55 -1.22
N GLY A 184 11.44 3.71 -0.80
CA GLY A 184 10.44 4.52 -1.46
C GLY A 184 9.14 3.77 -1.73
N VAL A 185 8.13 4.55 -2.11
CA VAL A 185 6.87 4.05 -2.65
C VAL A 185 6.72 4.64 -4.04
N PHE A 186 6.45 3.80 -5.03
CA PHE A 186 6.40 4.20 -6.44
C PHE A 186 5.02 3.96 -7.01
N SER A 187 4.43 4.93 -7.68
CA SER A 187 3.20 4.72 -8.45
C SER A 187 3.53 4.04 -9.77
N LEU A 188 2.74 3.03 -10.11
CA LEU A 188 2.85 2.26 -11.33
C LEU A 188 1.57 2.37 -12.16
N SER A 189 1.73 2.28 -13.47
CA SER A 189 0.63 2.09 -14.41
C SER A 189 1.08 1.13 -15.49
N THR A 190 0.27 0.13 -15.78
CA THR A 190 0.38 -0.74 -16.95
C THR A 190 -0.79 -0.46 -17.87
N ASN A 191 -0.92 -1.23 -18.96
CA ASN A 191 -2.05 -1.10 -19.87
C ASN A 191 -3.39 -1.43 -19.18
N GLU A 192 -3.38 -2.33 -18.18
CA GLU A 192 -4.59 -2.83 -17.53
C GLU A 192 -4.72 -2.43 -16.06
N PHE A 193 -3.60 -2.14 -15.37
CA PHE A 193 -3.58 -1.94 -13.93
C PHE A 193 -3.00 -0.59 -13.55
N LYS A 194 -3.46 -0.07 -12.40
CA LYS A 194 -2.78 1.01 -11.67
C LYS A 194 -2.37 0.49 -10.31
N GLY A 195 -1.22 0.91 -9.81
CA GLY A 195 -0.68 0.27 -8.63
C GLY A 195 0.42 1.04 -7.92
N PHE A 196 1.00 0.36 -6.95
CA PHE A 196 2.10 0.86 -6.14
C PHE A 196 3.17 -0.22 -5.98
N GLN A 197 4.44 0.17 -6.09
CA GLN A 197 5.58 -0.64 -5.70
C GLN A 197 6.14 -0.10 -4.39
N TYR A 198 6.47 -1.00 -3.47
CA TYR A 198 7.09 -0.70 -2.19
C TYR A 198 8.53 -1.18 -2.23
N GLY A 199 9.42 -0.19 -2.19
CA GLY A 199 10.84 -0.36 -2.29
C GLY A 199 11.36 -0.45 -3.71
N ARG A 200 12.68 -0.64 -3.82
CA ARG A 200 13.40 -0.96 -5.05
C ARG A 200 14.14 -2.28 -4.88
N PRO A 201 14.48 -2.98 -5.96
CA PRO A 201 15.40 -4.09 -5.87
C PRO A 201 16.77 -3.58 -5.38
N GLN A 202 17.36 -4.28 -4.41
CA GLN A 202 18.56 -3.85 -3.68
C GLN A 202 19.57 -4.98 -3.55
N SER A 203 20.82 -4.59 -3.30
CA SER A 203 21.89 -5.47 -2.80
C SER A 203 22.45 -4.86 -1.50
N PRO A 204 22.34 -5.53 -0.34
CA PRO A 204 21.79 -6.88 -0.15
C PRO A 204 20.27 -6.94 -0.36
N PRO A 205 19.75 -8.12 -0.74
CA PRO A 205 18.33 -8.29 -1.03
C PRO A 205 17.42 -7.96 0.15
N LYS A 206 16.48 -7.05 -0.09
CA LYS A 206 15.29 -6.85 0.75
C LYS A 206 14.05 -7.31 -0.01
N ARG A 207 12.96 -7.53 0.73
CA ARG A 207 11.65 -7.78 0.13
C ARG A 207 11.20 -6.55 -0.64
N LEU A 208 10.59 -6.78 -1.80
CA LEU A 208 9.92 -5.77 -2.62
C LEU A 208 8.51 -6.24 -2.89
N SER A 209 7.52 -5.36 -2.77
CA SER A 209 6.13 -5.71 -3.11
C SER A 209 5.56 -4.78 -4.16
N VAL A 210 4.64 -5.31 -4.96
CA VAL A 210 3.87 -4.59 -5.95
C VAL A 210 2.40 -4.92 -5.73
N GLU A 211 1.58 -3.90 -5.59
CA GLU A 211 0.11 -4.01 -5.50
C GLU A 211 -0.48 -3.39 -6.77
N LEU A 212 -1.30 -4.15 -7.51
CA LEU A 212 -1.91 -3.77 -8.78
C LEU A 212 -3.43 -3.86 -8.67
N PHE A 213 -4.11 -2.80 -9.08
CA PHE A 213 -5.55 -2.67 -8.96
C PHE A 213 -6.19 -2.47 -10.33
N LYS A 214 -7.32 -3.15 -10.53
CA LYS A 214 -8.21 -3.02 -11.68
C LYS A 214 -9.66 -3.00 -11.18
N SER A 215 -10.61 -2.66 -12.05
CA SER A 215 -12.03 -2.61 -11.70
C SER A 215 -12.63 -3.96 -11.32
N ASP A 216 -12.04 -5.06 -11.79
CA ASP A 216 -12.55 -6.43 -11.66
C ASP A 216 -11.64 -7.35 -10.82
N GLY A 217 -10.69 -6.77 -10.08
CA GLY A 217 -9.80 -7.49 -9.18
C GLY A 217 -8.55 -6.70 -8.81
N HIS A 218 -7.76 -7.27 -7.92
CA HIS A 218 -6.41 -6.80 -7.65
C HIS A 218 -5.43 -7.96 -7.61
N VAL A 219 -4.15 -7.64 -7.75
CA VAL A 219 -3.04 -8.57 -7.68
C VAL A 219 -1.96 -7.98 -6.80
N ASP A 220 -1.49 -8.77 -5.83
CA ASP A 220 -0.31 -8.44 -5.05
C ASP A 220 0.83 -9.40 -5.39
N ILE A 221 2.03 -8.87 -5.49
CA ILE A 221 3.23 -9.62 -5.82
C ILE A 221 4.32 -9.24 -4.83
N LEU A 222 4.85 -10.22 -4.10
CA LEU A 222 6.01 -10.05 -3.23
C LEU A 222 7.20 -10.78 -3.85
N PHE A 223 8.23 -10.01 -4.14
CA PHE A 223 9.52 -10.48 -4.61
C PHE A 223 10.44 -10.67 -3.41
N GLY A 224 10.92 -11.91 -3.25
CA GLY A 224 11.90 -12.31 -2.27
C GLY A 224 13.14 -12.88 -2.94
N GLN A 225 14.28 -12.71 -2.28
CA GLN A 225 15.56 -13.23 -2.76
C GLN A 225 16.30 -13.83 -1.56
N ASN A 226 16.55 -15.13 -1.64
CA ASN A 226 17.27 -15.91 -0.62
C ASN A 226 18.60 -16.47 -1.15
N GLY A 227 18.97 -16.14 -2.40
CA GLY A 227 20.18 -16.61 -3.08
C GLY A 227 21.08 -15.48 -3.58
N SER A 228 22.13 -15.84 -4.33
CA SER A 228 23.09 -14.91 -4.93
C SER A 228 22.54 -14.16 -6.14
N THR A 229 21.48 -14.66 -6.76
CA THR A 229 20.85 -14.05 -7.95
C THR A 229 20.09 -12.81 -7.55
N THR A 230 20.48 -11.66 -8.08
CA THR A 230 19.85 -10.38 -7.75
C THR A 230 18.65 -10.12 -8.65
N ILE A 231 17.50 -9.82 -8.06
CA ILE A 231 16.33 -9.33 -8.80
C ILE A 231 16.62 -7.89 -9.22
N SER A 232 16.53 -7.57 -10.51
CA SER A 232 16.67 -6.20 -11.03
C SER A 232 15.32 -5.50 -11.17
N GLN A 233 15.32 -4.17 -11.33
CA GLN A 233 14.06 -3.45 -11.61
C GLN A 233 13.50 -3.85 -12.98
N ALA A 234 14.36 -4.16 -13.95
CA ALA A 234 13.96 -4.68 -15.25
C ALA A 234 13.23 -6.03 -15.15
N ASP A 235 13.60 -6.86 -14.18
CA ASP A 235 12.93 -8.15 -13.90
C ASP A 235 11.54 -7.94 -13.30
N VAL A 236 11.42 -7.05 -12.31
CA VAL A 236 10.13 -6.65 -11.73
C VAL A 236 9.22 -6.05 -12.80
N ASN A 237 9.75 -5.14 -13.62
CA ASN A 237 9.01 -4.49 -14.69
C ASN A 237 8.49 -5.50 -15.70
N ARG A 238 9.28 -6.53 -16.04
CA ARG A 238 8.80 -7.60 -16.94
C ARG A 238 7.58 -8.32 -16.38
N VAL A 239 7.63 -8.73 -15.10
CA VAL A 239 6.51 -9.41 -14.44
C VAL A 239 5.28 -8.50 -14.40
N VAL A 240 5.48 -7.24 -13.99
CA VAL A 240 4.39 -6.26 -13.83
C VAL A 240 3.78 -5.86 -15.16
N GLN A 241 4.57 -5.62 -16.21
CA GLN A 241 4.06 -5.16 -17.50
C GLN A 241 3.40 -6.28 -18.32
N SER A 242 3.82 -7.53 -18.09
CA SER A 242 3.25 -8.69 -18.79
C SER A 242 1.96 -9.22 -18.15
N ILE A 243 1.59 -8.75 -16.95
CA ILE A 243 0.40 -9.24 -16.27
C ILE A 243 -0.87 -8.79 -16.98
N HIS A 244 -1.72 -9.75 -17.30
CA HIS A 244 -3.05 -9.52 -17.83
C HIS A 244 -3.97 -10.66 -17.42
N LYS A 245 -5.26 -10.37 -17.38
CA LYS A 245 -6.28 -11.39 -17.10
C LYS A 245 -6.58 -12.14 -18.39
N VAL A 246 -6.65 -13.46 -18.32
CA VAL A 246 -6.97 -14.33 -19.47
C VAL A 246 -8.21 -15.14 -19.15
N SER A 247 -9.07 -15.29 -20.15
CA SER A 247 -10.20 -16.21 -20.06
C SER A 247 -9.73 -17.65 -20.24
N ALA A 248 -10.41 -18.60 -19.58
CA ALA A 248 -10.12 -20.04 -19.73
C ALA A 248 -10.19 -20.52 -21.20
N LYS A 249 -10.88 -19.78 -22.06
CA LYS A 249 -11.05 -20.07 -23.49
C LYS A 249 -9.82 -19.68 -24.32
N GLU A 250 -9.02 -18.72 -23.87
CA GLU A 250 -7.82 -18.25 -24.58
C GLU A 250 -6.58 -19.13 -24.31
N ILE A 251 -6.63 -19.96 -23.27
CA ILE A 251 -5.48 -20.74 -22.80
C ILE A 251 -5.39 -22.11 -23.47
N GLY A 252 -6.42 -22.54 -24.22
CA GLY A 252 -6.40 -23.82 -24.94
C GLY A 252 -6.03 -24.98 -24.02
N PHE A 253 -6.87 -25.24 -23.01
CA PHE A 253 -6.69 -26.30 -22.01
C PHE A 253 -6.65 -27.70 -22.65
N ASP A 254 -5.51 -28.07 -23.24
CA ASP A 254 -5.12 -29.41 -23.70
C ASP A 254 -3.67 -29.76 -23.28
N ASP A 255 -3.03 -29.00 -22.39
CA ASP A 255 -1.67 -29.30 -21.89
C ASP A 255 -1.72 -29.98 -20.50
N PRO A 256 -1.34 -31.27 -20.38
CA PRO A 256 -1.54 -32.12 -19.19
C PRO A 256 -0.55 -31.87 -18.03
N GLY A 257 0.10 -30.71 -17.98
CA GLY A 257 1.28 -30.45 -17.16
C GLY A 257 1.09 -29.92 -15.74
N TRP A 258 -0.13 -29.81 -15.20
CA TRP A 258 -0.33 -29.28 -13.83
C TRP A 258 -1.26 -30.11 -12.94
N PRO A 259 -0.99 -30.20 -11.62
CA PRO A 259 -1.74 -31.02 -10.69
C PRO A 259 -3.14 -30.43 -10.49
N LYS A 260 -4.13 -31.32 -10.50
CA LYS A 260 -5.53 -31.03 -10.12
C LYS A 260 -5.65 -30.58 -8.68
#